data_AF-A0A2V9ZY19-F1
#
_entry.id   AF-A0A2V9ZY19-F1
#
_cell.length_a   1.000
_cell.length_b   1.000
_cell.length_c   1.000
_cell.angle_alpha   90.00
_cell.angle_beta   90.00
_cell.angle_gamma   90.00
#
_symmetry.space_group_name_H-M   'P 1'
#
loop_
_entity.id
_entity.type
_entity.pdbx_description
1 polymer ?
#
loop_
_entity_poly.entity_id
_entity_poly.type
_entity_poly.pdbx_seq_one_letter_code
_entity_poly.pdbx_strand_id
1 'polypeptide(L)'
;MSNGRKAATAAAPREETVQEQGLLDQIIEEGRFSRDATARERGTDMVKEFVAQVLQGEMTVSRDTEATINARIAQIDHLLSIQLNQVMHNPQFQKLEGTWRGLKYLIDHSECTDQLKVKVFNVSKKELLRDLQRAPEFDQSALFKKVYEEEFGVFGGAPFSSLIGDYEFGRGPEDLELLEKISNVASAAHAPFLSAASAELLNLDSFTSLGAPRDMSKIFDSTEYAKWKSFRASEDSRYVGLALPHILMRLPYGKDNVSVEAFNYEEAVDGTDHSKYLWGNAAYALGARLTDAFAKYGWCAAIRGVEGGGLVEGLPAHTFRTDEGDVALKCPTEIAVTDRREKELADQGFIPLVHCKGSDYAAFFSVQSCQKPKKYDKAAANANARLSAQLPYIMAMSRFAHYLKAMMRDKIGSFMSRSDCQRFLNQWIAQYVCADDNATQSVKAQLPLREANIEVSEVAGKPGVYKAVAFLRPHFQLDELSVSLRLVAELPPPAGK
;
A
#
# COMPACT_ATOMS: atom_id res chain seq x y z
N MET A 1 77.48 -12.70 -78.90
CA MET A 1 77.53 -11.44 -78.12
C MET A 1 76.56 -11.61 -76.96
N SER A 2 76.85 -11.43 -75.67
CA SER A 2 78.04 -11.07 -74.91
C SER A 2 77.75 -11.46 -73.45
N ASN A 3 78.69 -12.19 -72.84
CA ASN A 3 78.98 -12.46 -71.43
C ASN A 3 78.08 -11.95 -70.28
N GLY A 4 77.93 -12.81 -69.27
CA GLY A 4 77.71 -12.38 -67.88
C GLY A 4 77.35 -13.49 -66.87
N ARG A 5 78.26 -14.43 -66.57
CA ARG A 5 78.15 -15.34 -65.40
C ARG A 5 78.24 -14.51 -64.10
N LYS A 6 77.27 -14.63 -63.19
CA LYS A 6 77.44 -14.34 -61.76
C LYS A 6 76.78 -15.43 -60.90
N ALA A 7 77.53 -15.81 -59.87
CA ALA A 7 77.39 -17.01 -59.07
C ALA A 7 76.21 -16.97 -58.09
N ALA A 8 75.75 -18.17 -57.74
CA ALA A 8 74.74 -18.44 -56.74
C ALA A 8 75.21 -18.06 -55.32
N THR A 9 74.37 -17.33 -54.59
CA THR A 9 74.48 -17.11 -53.16
C THR A 9 73.47 -18.00 -52.45
N ALA A 10 73.95 -18.93 -51.64
CA ALA A 10 73.15 -19.78 -50.78
C ALA A 10 72.52 -18.94 -49.65
N ALA A 11 71.21 -19.09 -49.44
CA ALA A 11 70.50 -18.53 -48.30
C ALA A 11 70.81 -19.38 -47.05
N ALA A 12 71.22 -18.72 -45.96
CA ALA A 12 71.36 -19.35 -44.66
C ALA A 12 69.98 -19.72 -44.08
N PRO A 13 69.85 -20.83 -43.34
CA PRO A 13 68.58 -21.17 -42.69
C PRO A 13 68.33 -20.18 -41.54
N ARG A 14 67.11 -19.64 -41.49
CA ARG A 14 66.56 -19.06 -40.26
C ARG A 14 66.33 -20.20 -39.28
N GLU A 15 66.98 -20.14 -38.13
CA GLU A 15 66.59 -20.94 -36.97
C GLU A 15 65.17 -20.55 -36.57
N GLU A 16 64.22 -21.47 -36.74
CA GLU A 16 62.92 -21.41 -36.08
C GLU A 16 63.16 -21.66 -34.59
N THR A 17 63.18 -20.58 -33.81
CA THR A 17 62.93 -20.65 -32.38
C THR A 17 61.49 -21.14 -32.19
N VAL A 18 61.34 -22.43 -31.94
CA VAL A 18 60.12 -23.01 -31.37
C VAL A 18 59.95 -22.35 -30.01
N GLN A 19 59.11 -21.32 -29.93
CA GLN A 19 58.55 -20.88 -28.66
C GLN A 19 57.71 -22.04 -28.15
N GLU A 20 58.14 -22.69 -27.06
CA GLU A 20 57.27 -23.52 -26.26
C GLU A 20 56.02 -22.68 -25.95
N GLN A 21 54.90 -23.00 -26.59
CA GLN A 21 53.61 -22.42 -26.24
C GLN A 21 53.43 -22.65 -24.73
N GLY A 22 53.18 -21.57 -23.99
CA GLY A 22 52.98 -21.69 -22.55
C GLY A 22 51.85 -22.67 -22.28
N LEU A 23 51.93 -23.46 -21.21
CA LEU A 23 50.90 -24.43 -20.84
C LEU A 23 49.48 -23.80 -20.80
N LEU A 24 49.43 -22.50 -20.48
CA LEU A 24 48.23 -21.65 -20.54
C LEU A 24 47.67 -21.50 -21.97
N ASP A 25 48.53 -21.27 -22.97
CA ASP A 25 48.13 -21.12 -24.36
C ASP A 25 47.59 -22.44 -24.94
N GLN A 26 48.14 -23.58 -24.52
CA GLN A 26 47.65 -24.91 -24.89
C GLN A 26 46.26 -25.21 -24.30
N ILE A 27 46.04 -24.89 -23.03
CA ILE A 27 44.73 -25.05 -22.36
C ILE A 27 43.66 -24.17 -23.03
N ILE A 28 44.02 -22.95 -23.45
CA ILE A 28 43.10 -22.02 -24.10
C ILE A 28 42.72 -22.50 -25.52
N GLU A 29 43.66 -23.11 -26.25
CA GLU A 29 43.40 -23.70 -27.57
C GLU A 29 42.53 -24.95 -27.49
N GLU A 30 42.75 -25.82 -26.50
CA GLU A 30 41.94 -27.02 -26.27
C GLU A 30 40.54 -26.71 -25.68
N GLY A 31 40.43 -25.66 -24.87
CA GLY A 31 39.19 -25.26 -24.16
C GLY A 31 38.09 -24.64 -25.02
N ARG A 32 38.22 -24.65 -26.36
CA ARG A 32 37.26 -24.06 -27.33
C ARG A 32 36.96 -22.56 -27.15
N PHE A 33 37.80 -21.80 -26.46
CA PHE A 33 37.69 -20.34 -26.32
C PHE A 33 38.15 -19.57 -27.59
N SER A 34 38.54 -20.30 -28.65
CA SER A 34 39.37 -19.84 -29.78
C SER A 34 38.67 -19.00 -30.88
N ARG A 35 37.36 -18.72 -30.81
CA ARG A 35 36.67 -18.09 -31.95
C ARG A 35 36.68 -16.56 -31.96
N ASP A 36 36.93 -15.91 -30.83
CA ASP A 36 36.85 -14.45 -30.69
C ASP A 36 37.95 -13.94 -29.74
N ALA A 37 38.58 -12.80 -30.06
CA ALA A 37 39.72 -12.28 -29.29
C ALA A 37 39.32 -11.94 -27.84
N THR A 38 38.10 -11.43 -27.65
CA THR A 38 37.51 -11.12 -26.34
C THR A 38 37.15 -12.37 -25.52
N ALA A 39 36.91 -13.50 -26.17
CA ALA A 39 36.66 -14.77 -25.51
C ALA A 39 37.98 -15.43 -25.07
N ARG A 40 39.05 -15.27 -25.86
CA ARG A 40 40.41 -15.74 -25.52
C ARG A 40 40.97 -14.99 -24.30
N GLU A 41 40.77 -13.67 -24.23
CA GLU A 41 41.17 -12.84 -23.08
C GLU A 41 40.42 -13.25 -21.80
N ARG A 42 39.08 -13.34 -21.85
CA ARG A 42 38.26 -13.82 -20.73
C ARG A 42 38.64 -15.22 -20.25
N GLY A 43 38.87 -16.15 -21.18
CA GLY A 43 39.31 -17.51 -20.83
C GLY A 43 40.67 -17.51 -20.14
N THR A 44 41.60 -16.67 -20.59
CA THR A 44 42.92 -16.51 -19.97
C THR A 44 42.80 -16.01 -18.53
N ASP A 45 41.94 -15.01 -18.29
CA ASP A 45 41.73 -14.46 -16.95
C ASP A 45 41.05 -15.46 -16.00
N MET A 46 40.08 -16.24 -16.49
CA MET A 46 39.43 -17.30 -15.70
C MET A 46 40.42 -18.38 -15.26
N VAL A 47 41.31 -18.81 -16.17
CA VAL A 47 42.33 -19.82 -15.85
C VAL A 47 43.38 -19.27 -14.89
N LYS A 48 43.80 -18.01 -15.05
CA LYS A 48 44.71 -17.34 -14.10
C LYS A 48 44.10 -17.26 -12.70
N GLU A 49 42.84 -16.87 -12.59
CA GLU A 49 42.14 -16.76 -11.31
C GLU A 49 41.99 -18.13 -10.63
N PHE A 50 41.63 -19.17 -11.40
CA PHE A 50 41.57 -20.55 -10.90
C PHE A 50 42.93 -21.01 -10.35
N VAL A 51 44.02 -20.79 -11.10
CA VAL A 51 45.37 -21.16 -10.66
C VAL A 51 45.79 -20.37 -9.42
N ALA A 52 45.45 -19.07 -9.35
CA ALA A 52 45.73 -18.24 -8.19
C ALA A 52 45.01 -18.76 -6.92
N GLN A 53 43.74 -19.13 -7.03
CA GLN A 53 42.96 -19.67 -5.89
C GLN A 53 43.47 -21.04 -5.42
N VAL A 54 43.92 -21.89 -6.35
CA VAL A 54 44.59 -23.16 -6.00
C VAL A 54 45.93 -22.90 -5.30
N LEU A 55 46.73 -21.95 -5.77
CA LEU A 55 48.02 -21.59 -5.16
C LEU A 55 47.89 -20.95 -3.77
N GLN A 56 46.81 -20.20 -3.53
CA GLN A 56 46.51 -19.60 -2.23
C GLN A 56 45.98 -20.63 -1.20
N GLY A 57 45.80 -21.89 -1.59
CA GLY A 57 45.30 -22.96 -0.72
C GLY A 57 43.79 -22.88 -0.47
N GLU A 58 43.07 -22.04 -1.22
CA GLU A 58 41.62 -21.87 -1.10
C GLU A 58 40.82 -22.97 -1.82
N MET A 59 41.48 -23.76 -2.68
CA MET A 59 40.92 -24.91 -3.38
C MET A 59 41.86 -26.12 -3.34
N THR A 60 41.35 -27.28 -2.89
CA THR A 60 42.05 -28.57 -3.00
C THR A 60 41.62 -29.30 -4.27
N VAL A 61 42.52 -29.45 -5.24
CA VAL A 61 42.21 -30.14 -6.50
C VAL A 61 41.96 -31.63 -6.22
N SER A 62 40.70 -32.05 -6.31
CA SER A 62 40.30 -33.46 -6.19
C SER A 62 40.18 -34.12 -7.56
N ARG A 63 39.93 -35.44 -7.60
CA ARG A 63 39.66 -36.19 -8.85
C ARG A 63 38.45 -35.64 -9.61
N ASP A 64 37.55 -34.95 -8.92
CA ASP A 64 36.38 -34.29 -9.50
C ASP A 64 36.56 -32.76 -9.41
N THR A 65 37.20 -32.21 -10.43
CA THR A 65 37.45 -30.76 -10.52
C THR A 65 36.14 -29.98 -10.65
N GLU A 66 35.11 -30.54 -11.28
CA GLU A 66 33.80 -29.91 -11.42
C GLU A 66 33.11 -29.77 -10.06
N ALA A 67 33.09 -30.83 -9.24
CA ALA A 67 32.58 -30.76 -7.87
C ALA A 67 33.34 -29.73 -7.02
N THR A 68 34.66 -29.63 -7.21
CA THR A 68 35.51 -28.67 -6.48
C THR A 68 35.18 -27.22 -6.88
N ILE A 69 34.97 -26.96 -8.17
CA ILE A 69 34.55 -25.64 -8.68
C ILE A 69 33.15 -25.30 -8.17
N ASN A 70 32.20 -26.22 -8.24
CA ASN A 70 30.84 -26.00 -7.74
C ASN A 70 30.80 -25.72 -6.23
N ALA A 71 31.63 -26.43 -5.45
CA ALA A 71 31.76 -26.16 -4.01
C ALA A 71 32.35 -24.76 -3.75
N ARG A 72 33.31 -24.32 -4.56
CA ARG A 72 33.89 -22.98 -4.45
C ARG A 72 32.89 -21.89 -4.84
N ILE A 73 32.12 -22.10 -5.91
CA ILE A 73 31.02 -21.20 -6.29
C ILE A 73 30.01 -21.09 -5.15
N ALA A 74 29.61 -22.21 -4.55
CA ALA A 74 28.70 -22.20 -3.40
C ALA A 74 29.25 -21.43 -2.20
N GLN A 75 30.57 -21.48 -1.93
CA GLN A 75 31.20 -20.65 -0.89
C GLN A 75 31.13 -19.16 -1.22
N ILE A 76 31.39 -18.78 -2.48
CA ILE A 76 31.29 -17.39 -2.93
C ILE A 76 29.83 -16.91 -2.83
N ASP A 77 28.87 -17.70 -3.31
CA ASP A 77 27.43 -17.42 -3.22
C ASP A 77 26.99 -17.24 -1.76
N HIS A 78 27.52 -18.05 -0.84
CA HIS A 78 27.24 -17.92 0.58
C HIS A 78 27.78 -16.60 1.16
N LEU A 79 29.01 -16.22 0.83
CA LEU A 79 29.60 -14.95 1.27
C LEU A 79 28.85 -13.75 0.69
N LEU A 80 28.49 -13.81 -0.59
CA LEU A 80 27.66 -12.80 -1.25
C LEU A 80 26.28 -12.69 -0.60
N SER A 81 25.67 -13.82 -0.25
CA SER A 81 24.37 -13.86 0.43
C SER A 81 24.44 -13.19 1.80
N ILE A 82 25.46 -13.49 2.61
CA ILE A 82 25.66 -12.85 3.92
C ILE A 82 25.80 -11.33 3.75
N GLN A 83 26.63 -10.89 2.81
CA GLN A 83 26.87 -9.47 2.58
C GLN A 83 25.61 -8.76 2.05
N LEU A 84 24.89 -9.37 1.11
CA LEU A 84 23.67 -8.82 0.56
C LEU A 84 22.54 -8.74 1.60
N ASN A 85 22.45 -9.73 2.50
CA ASN A 85 21.53 -9.70 3.63
C ASN A 85 21.76 -8.46 4.51
N GLN A 86 23.02 -8.07 4.78
CA GLN A 86 23.31 -6.84 5.54
C GLN A 86 22.85 -5.56 4.82
N VAL A 87 22.95 -5.53 3.48
CA VAL A 87 22.49 -4.39 2.68
C VAL A 87 20.97 -4.34 2.64
N MET A 88 20.33 -5.47 2.36
CA MET A 88 18.89 -5.58 2.18
C MET A 88 18.11 -5.45 3.48
N HIS A 89 18.65 -5.94 4.60
CA HIS A 89 18.02 -5.82 5.93
C HIS A 89 18.38 -4.51 6.64
N ASN A 90 19.08 -3.59 5.96
CA ASN A 90 19.30 -2.25 6.51
C ASN A 90 17.96 -1.50 6.61
N PRO A 91 17.61 -0.91 7.77
CA PRO A 91 16.33 -0.23 7.96
C PRO A 91 16.04 0.90 6.95
N GLN A 92 17.07 1.60 6.48
CA GLN A 92 16.92 2.67 5.48
C GLN A 92 16.58 2.09 4.11
N PHE A 93 17.21 0.97 3.73
CA PHE A 93 16.95 0.30 2.47
C PHE A 93 15.58 -0.38 2.49
N GLN A 94 15.25 -1.12 3.55
CA GLN A 94 13.93 -1.75 3.71
C GLN A 94 12.80 -0.73 3.66
N LYS A 95 12.97 0.44 4.30
CA LYS A 95 11.97 1.51 4.22
C LYS A 95 11.76 1.99 2.78
N LEU A 96 12.85 2.25 2.06
CA LEU A 96 12.79 2.67 0.66
C LEU A 96 12.16 1.58 -0.21
N GLU A 97 12.57 0.33 -0.04
CA GLU A 97 12.05 -0.82 -0.77
C GLU A 97 10.55 -1.03 -0.46
N GLY A 98 10.15 -0.91 0.81
CA GLY A 98 8.77 -1.04 1.27
C GLY A 98 7.85 0.03 0.67
N THR A 99 8.30 1.30 0.62
CA THR A 99 7.57 2.39 -0.06
C THR A 99 7.37 2.11 -1.55
N TRP A 100 8.45 1.78 -2.28
CA TRP A 100 8.36 1.56 -3.72
C TRP A 100 7.61 0.28 -4.09
N ARG A 101 7.75 -0.79 -3.30
CA ARG A 101 6.97 -2.01 -3.50
C ARG A 101 5.52 -1.83 -3.11
N GLY A 102 5.22 -1.04 -2.08
CA GLY A 102 3.85 -0.67 -1.75
C GLY A 102 3.17 0.14 -2.85
N LEU A 103 3.90 1.10 -3.44
CA LEU A 103 3.43 1.83 -4.61
C LEU A 103 3.24 0.90 -5.82
N LYS A 104 4.18 -0.01 -6.08
CA LYS A 104 4.05 -1.02 -7.13
C LYS A 104 2.82 -1.90 -6.88
N TYR A 105 2.61 -2.36 -5.65
CA TYR A 105 1.44 -3.14 -5.25
C TYR A 105 0.14 -2.38 -5.57
N LEU A 106 0.07 -1.09 -5.22
CA LEU A 106 -1.11 -0.26 -5.54
C LEU A 106 -1.35 -0.17 -7.04
N ILE A 107 -0.30 0.04 -7.84
CA ILE A 107 -0.41 0.18 -9.30
C ILE A 107 -0.81 -1.16 -9.94
N ASP A 108 -0.17 -2.26 -9.56
CA ASP A 108 -0.42 -3.61 -10.12
C ASP A 108 -1.86 -4.08 -9.83
N HIS A 109 -2.44 -3.63 -8.70
CA HIS A 109 -3.83 -3.94 -8.31
C HIS A 109 -4.84 -2.85 -8.70
N SER A 110 -4.45 -1.86 -9.51
CA SER A 110 -5.34 -0.80 -9.96
C SER A 110 -5.50 -0.81 -11.49
N GLU A 111 -6.75 -0.87 -11.95
CA GLU A 111 -7.09 -0.73 -13.36
C GLU A 111 -7.01 0.75 -13.80
N CYS A 112 -5.79 1.22 -14.08
CA CYS A 112 -5.55 2.58 -14.55
C CYS A 112 -6.13 2.77 -15.96
N THR A 113 -7.25 3.49 -16.04
CA THR A 113 -7.92 3.90 -17.29
C THR A 113 -7.99 5.43 -17.37
N ASP A 114 -8.62 5.98 -18.40
CA ASP A 114 -8.83 7.44 -18.49
C ASP A 114 -9.61 8.02 -17.29
N GLN A 115 -10.42 7.19 -16.62
CA GLN A 115 -11.21 7.57 -15.45
C GLN A 115 -10.48 7.39 -14.12
N LEU A 116 -9.42 6.57 -14.07
CA LEU A 116 -8.67 6.25 -12.85
C LEU A 116 -7.20 6.62 -13.04
N LYS A 117 -6.76 7.67 -12.32
CA LYS A 117 -5.40 8.19 -12.38
C LYS A 117 -4.76 8.17 -11.00
N VAL A 118 -3.55 7.62 -10.91
CA VAL A 118 -2.71 7.67 -9.72
C VAL A 118 -1.64 8.73 -9.95
N LYS A 119 -1.65 9.81 -9.15
CA LYS A 119 -0.61 10.85 -9.17
C LYS A 119 0.30 10.64 -7.95
N VAL A 120 1.61 10.57 -8.19
CA VAL A 120 2.61 10.37 -7.14
C VAL A 120 3.24 11.70 -6.79
N PHE A 121 3.29 12.02 -5.50
CA PHE A 121 3.95 13.20 -4.97
C PHE A 121 4.99 12.78 -3.93
N ASN A 122 6.27 12.96 -4.26
CA ASN A 122 7.37 12.60 -3.37
C ASN A 122 7.60 13.74 -2.37
N VAL A 123 7.30 13.48 -1.10
CA VAL A 123 7.55 14.40 0.01
C VAL A 123 7.83 13.60 1.28
N SER A 124 8.84 14.01 2.05
CA SER A 124 9.08 13.38 3.35
C SER A 124 8.08 13.89 4.39
N LYS A 125 7.77 13.05 5.40
CA LYS A 125 6.88 13.43 6.51
C LYS A 125 7.28 14.74 7.20
N LYS A 126 8.59 14.96 7.37
CA LYS A 126 9.16 16.16 7.99
C LYS A 126 9.00 17.41 7.13
N GLU A 127 9.17 17.29 5.81
CA GLU A 127 8.94 18.41 4.89
C GLU A 127 7.47 18.79 4.82
N LEU A 128 6.58 17.79 4.82
CA LEU A 128 5.14 18.02 4.83
C LEU A 128 4.69 18.78 6.08
N LEU A 129 5.20 18.40 7.26
CA LEU A 129 4.95 19.14 8.50
C LEU A 129 5.49 20.57 8.43
N ARG A 130 6.73 20.75 7.95
CA ARG A 130 7.33 22.09 7.82
C ARG A 130 6.55 23.00 6.88
N ASP A 131 6.02 22.48 5.78
CA ASP A 131 5.17 23.23 4.86
C ASP A 131 3.91 23.74 5.58
N LEU A 132 3.20 22.83 6.25
CA LEU A 132 1.95 23.15 6.96
C LEU A 132 2.17 23.99 8.23
N GLN A 133 3.38 24.03 8.79
CA GLN A 133 3.76 24.92 9.90
C GLN A 133 4.15 26.32 9.45
N ARG A 134 4.77 26.44 8.26
CA ARG A 134 5.15 27.73 7.69
C ARG A 134 3.97 28.52 7.15
N ALA A 135 2.94 27.81 6.68
CA ALA A 135 1.70 28.43 6.23
C ALA A 135 0.95 29.06 7.42
N PRO A 136 0.56 30.35 7.34
CA PRO A 136 -0.24 30.99 8.40
C PRO A 136 -1.56 30.27 8.65
N GLU A 137 -2.20 29.83 7.57
CA GLU A 137 -3.40 29.01 7.56
C GLU A 137 -3.20 27.81 6.62
N PHE A 138 -3.97 26.75 6.84
CA PHE A 138 -3.80 25.49 6.10
C PHE A 138 -4.06 25.66 4.59
N ASP A 139 -4.90 26.63 4.20
CA ASP A 139 -5.28 26.95 2.83
C ASP A 139 -4.18 27.68 2.02
N GLN A 140 -3.12 28.13 2.69
CA GLN A 140 -1.95 28.77 2.06
C GLN A 140 -0.74 27.83 1.97
N SER A 141 -0.91 26.56 2.31
CA SER A 141 0.15 25.54 2.21
C SER A 141 0.38 25.07 0.78
N ALA A 142 1.60 24.58 0.48
CA ALA A 142 1.88 24.00 -0.83
C ALA A 142 1.05 22.73 -1.07
N LEU A 143 0.77 21.95 -0.01
CA LEU A 143 -0.13 20.80 -0.10
C LEU A 143 -1.54 21.22 -0.54
N PHE A 144 -2.11 22.26 0.11
CA PHE A 144 -3.45 22.75 -0.25
C PHE A 144 -3.49 23.28 -1.67
N LYS A 145 -2.48 24.04 -2.10
CA LYS A 145 -2.38 24.51 -3.48
C LYS A 145 -2.44 23.36 -4.48
N LYS A 146 -1.72 22.27 -4.25
CA LYS A 146 -1.69 21.11 -5.14
C LYS A 146 -2.98 20.30 -5.14
N VAL A 147 -3.56 20.07 -3.97
CA VAL A 147 -4.74 19.20 -3.82
C VAL A 147 -6.03 19.95 -4.14
N TYR A 148 -6.18 21.16 -3.60
CA TYR A 148 -7.38 21.98 -3.74
C TYR A 148 -7.27 22.92 -4.93
N GLU A 149 -6.33 23.89 -4.93
CA GLU A 149 -6.35 24.97 -5.93
C GLU A 149 -6.13 24.47 -7.36
N GLU A 150 -5.07 23.71 -7.61
CA GLU A 150 -4.67 23.25 -8.95
C GLU A 150 -5.67 22.27 -9.58
N GLU A 151 -6.52 21.61 -8.78
CA GLU A 151 -7.47 20.59 -9.25
C GLU A 151 -8.93 20.94 -8.90
N PHE A 152 -9.37 20.73 -7.65
CA PHE A 152 -10.78 20.93 -7.26
C PHE A 152 -11.27 22.39 -7.39
N GLY A 153 -10.38 23.34 -7.14
CA GLY A 153 -10.59 24.78 -7.21
C GLY A 153 -10.65 25.31 -8.65
N VAL A 154 -9.91 24.70 -9.57
CA VAL A 154 -9.74 25.15 -10.96
C VAL A 154 -10.84 24.63 -11.89
N PHE A 155 -11.20 25.46 -12.86
CA PHE A 155 -12.14 25.09 -13.92
C PHE A 155 -11.51 24.05 -14.86
N GLY A 156 -12.18 22.91 -15.04
CA GLY A 156 -11.66 21.79 -15.83
C GLY A 156 -10.64 20.90 -15.10
N GLY A 157 -10.36 21.14 -13.81
CA GLY A 157 -9.48 20.29 -13.00
C GLY A 157 -10.11 18.95 -12.63
N ALA A 158 -9.28 17.99 -12.23
CA ALA A 158 -9.69 16.63 -11.87
C ALA A 158 -9.54 16.42 -10.35
N PRO A 159 -10.63 16.54 -9.56
CA PRO A 159 -10.54 16.48 -8.11
C PRO A 159 -10.03 15.12 -7.61
N PHE A 160 -9.16 15.16 -6.60
CA PHE A 160 -8.67 13.96 -5.94
C PHE A 160 -9.78 13.30 -5.13
N SER A 161 -9.94 11.99 -5.31
CA SER A 161 -10.96 11.22 -4.56
C SER A 161 -10.46 10.83 -3.16
N SER A 162 -9.17 10.51 -3.03
CA SER A 162 -8.51 10.19 -1.77
C SER A 162 -7.02 10.51 -1.88
N LEU A 163 -6.38 10.70 -0.72
CA LEU A 163 -4.94 10.89 -0.59
C LEU A 163 -4.38 9.68 0.17
N ILE A 164 -3.37 9.01 -0.39
CA ILE A 164 -2.69 7.89 0.27
C ILE A 164 -1.33 8.39 0.75
N GLY A 165 -1.12 8.42 2.06
CA GLY A 165 0.15 8.79 2.69
C GLY A 165 0.92 7.54 3.11
N ASP A 166 2.10 7.34 2.53
CA ASP A 166 3.03 6.31 2.99
C ASP A 166 3.82 6.77 4.22
N TYR A 167 3.09 6.98 5.31
CA TYR A 167 3.61 7.36 6.60
C TYR A 167 3.02 6.46 7.68
N GLU A 168 3.76 6.35 8.78
CA GLU A 168 3.29 5.74 10.01
C GLU A 168 3.15 6.84 11.05
N PHE A 169 1.98 6.94 11.68
CA PHE A 169 1.69 7.94 12.71
C PHE A 169 1.75 7.31 14.10
N GLY A 170 2.67 7.81 14.93
CA GLY A 170 2.82 7.46 16.33
C GLY A 170 2.10 8.43 17.27
N ARG A 171 2.35 8.30 18.58
CA ARG A 171 1.79 9.20 19.61
C ARG A 171 2.50 10.56 19.74
N GLY A 172 3.56 10.78 18.96
CA GLY A 172 4.38 11.99 19.03
C GLY A 172 3.58 13.28 18.72
N PRO A 173 3.92 14.42 19.33
CA PRO A 173 3.19 15.66 19.13
C PRO A 173 3.27 16.19 17.68
N GLU A 174 4.41 15.99 17.01
CA GLU A 174 4.61 16.38 15.60
C GLU A 174 3.70 15.58 14.66
N ASP A 175 3.53 14.29 14.94
CA ASP A 175 2.68 13.39 14.17
C ASP A 175 1.20 13.77 14.28
N LEU A 176 0.75 14.07 15.50
CA LEU A 176 -0.63 14.49 15.75
C LEU A 176 -0.92 15.88 15.17
N GLU A 177 0.03 16.80 15.24
CA GLU A 177 -0.09 18.12 14.58
C GLU A 177 -0.16 17.97 13.06
N LEU A 178 0.64 17.07 12.48
CA LEU A 178 0.58 16.77 11.06
C LEU A 178 -0.78 16.20 10.65
N LEU A 179 -1.32 15.23 11.42
CA LEU A 179 -2.66 14.67 11.18
C LEU A 179 -3.74 15.75 11.24
N GLU A 180 -3.69 16.63 12.23
CA GLU A 180 -4.63 17.74 12.37
C GLU A 180 -4.61 18.65 11.13
N LYS A 181 -3.42 19.12 10.74
CA LYS A 181 -3.26 20.03 9.58
C LYS A 181 -3.63 19.35 8.26
N ILE A 182 -3.28 18.08 8.05
CA ILE A 182 -3.68 17.31 6.87
C ILE A 182 -5.19 17.09 6.85
N SER A 183 -5.82 16.82 8.00
CA SER A 183 -7.27 16.62 8.08
C SER A 183 -8.06 17.84 7.60
N ASN A 184 -7.57 19.04 7.87
CA ASN A 184 -8.19 20.29 7.39
C ASN A 184 -8.11 20.40 5.86
N VAL A 185 -6.96 20.07 5.26
CA VAL A 185 -6.78 20.05 3.80
C VAL A 185 -7.66 18.98 3.15
N ALA A 186 -7.67 17.77 3.72
CA ALA A 186 -8.48 16.64 3.25
C ALA A 186 -9.98 16.94 3.32
N SER A 187 -10.43 17.58 4.40
CA SER A 187 -11.81 18.03 4.60
C SER A 187 -12.22 19.09 3.58
N ALA A 188 -11.37 20.09 3.36
CA ALA A 188 -11.63 21.16 2.40
C ALA A 188 -11.69 20.65 0.94
N ALA A 189 -10.84 19.70 0.56
CA ALA A 189 -10.83 19.11 -0.77
C ALA A 189 -11.85 17.97 -0.94
N HIS A 190 -12.55 17.58 0.14
CA HIS A 190 -13.38 16.37 0.20
C HIS A 190 -12.61 15.12 -0.27
N ALA A 191 -11.34 14.98 0.11
CA ALA A 191 -10.46 13.89 -0.30
C ALA A 191 -9.87 13.22 0.94
N PRO A 192 -10.47 12.13 1.46
CA PRO A 192 -9.99 11.52 2.69
C PRO A 192 -8.54 11.05 2.57
N PHE A 193 -7.77 11.30 3.63
CA PHE A 193 -6.38 10.92 3.78
C PHE A 193 -6.27 9.56 4.48
N LEU A 194 -5.61 8.60 3.82
CA LEU A 194 -5.43 7.24 4.28
C LEU A 194 -3.94 6.97 4.49
N SER A 195 -3.60 6.50 5.67
CA SER A 195 -2.20 6.23 6.05
C SER A 195 -2.13 5.07 7.06
N ALA A 196 -0.96 4.80 7.65
CA ALA A 196 -0.82 3.77 8.67
C ALA A 196 -0.69 4.36 10.09
N ALA A 197 -1.20 3.62 11.07
CA ALA A 197 -0.82 3.81 12.46
C ALA A 197 0.51 3.09 12.73
N SER A 198 1.39 3.69 13.53
CA SER A 198 2.57 3.00 14.06
C SER A 198 2.18 2.18 15.31
N ALA A 199 2.93 1.11 15.61
CA ALA A 199 2.77 0.35 16.85
C ALA A 199 2.91 1.25 18.10
N GLU A 200 3.76 2.29 18.02
CA GLU A 200 3.96 3.26 19.10
C GLU A 200 2.68 4.00 19.50
N LEU A 201 1.75 4.20 18.57
CA LEU A 201 0.46 4.85 18.87
C LEU A 201 -0.40 3.98 19.81
N LEU A 202 -0.22 2.65 19.76
CA LEU A 202 -0.86 1.69 20.67
C LEU A 202 -0.02 1.45 21.95
N ASN A 203 1.05 2.22 22.18
CA ASN A 203 2.02 1.99 23.25
C ASN A 203 2.62 0.57 23.18
N LEU A 204 2.91 0.11 21.96
CA LEU A 204 3.57 -1.16 21.66
C LEU A 204 4.88 -0.90 20.93
N ASP A 205 5.89 -1.74 21.18
CA ASP A 205 7.14 -1.70 20.42
C ASP A 205 6.98 -2.34 19.02
N SER A 206 6.04 -3.27 18.86
CA SER A 206 5.74 -3.98 17.60
C SER A 206 4.29 -4.48 17.60
N PHE A 207 3.69 -4.62 16.41
CA PHE A 207 2.35 -5.21 16.29
C PHE A 207 2.28 -6.67 16.69
N THR A 208 3.40 -7.38 16.74
CA THR A 208 3.48 -8.75 17.29
C THR A 208 2.97 -8.84 18.74
N SER A 209 3.08 -7.75 19.49
CA SER A 209 2.61 -7.64 20.88
C SER A 209 1.17 -7.13 21.02
N LEU A 210 0.41 -7.03 19.92
CA LEU A 210 -0.99 -6.55 19.92
C LEU A 210 -1.92 -7.43 20.78
N GLY A 211 -1.54 -8.69 21.02
CA GLY A 211 -2.25 -9.59 21.93
C GLY A 211 -2.15 -9.22 23.42
N ALA A 212 -1.11 -8.49 23.83
CA ALA A 212 -0.77 -8.29 25.24
C ALA A 212 -1.74 -7.38 26.03
N PRO A 213 -2.18 -6.21 25.53
CA PRO A 213 -3.02 -5.31 26.32
C PRO A 213 -4.44 -5.85 26.46
N ARG A 214 -4.93 -6.17 27.65
CA ARG A 214 -6.27 -6.79 27.84
C ARG A 214 -7.45 -5.98 27.25
N ASP A 215 -7.31 -4.67 27.16
CA ASP A 215 -8.33 -3.73 26.70
C ASP A 215 -7.65 -2.56 25.98
N MET A 216 -7.93 -2.41 24.68
CA MET A 216 -7.33 -1.35 23.86
C MET A 216 -7.85 0.04 24.22
N SER A 217 -9.09 0.18 24.72
CA SER A 217 -9.64 1.51 24.98
C SER A 217 -8.90 2.20 26.13
N LYS A 218 -8.45 1.43 27.13
CA LYS A 218 -7.74 1.95 28.30
C LYS A 218 -6.38 2.56 27.99
N ILE A 219 -5.74 2.14 26.90
CA ILE A 219 -4.45 2.70 26.46
C ILE A 219 -4.60 4.21 26.20
N PHE A 220 -5.69 4.59 25.53
CA PHE A 220 -5.98 5.97 25.14
C PHE A 220 -6.57 6.84 26.26
N ASP A 221 -6.92 6.25 27.40
CA ASP A 221 -7.44 6.99 28.56
C ASP A 221 -6.32 7.78 29.27
N SER A 222 -5.06 7.38 29.11
CA SER A 222 -3.89 8.09 29.65
C SER A 222 -3.83 9.57 29.22
N THR A 223 -3.20 10.40 30.04
CA THR A 223 -2.98 11.83 29.79
C THR A 223 -2.02 12.07 28.62
N GLU A 224 -1.13 11.12 28.31
CA GLU A 224 -0.23 11.17 27.16
C GLU A 224 -1.00 11.30 25.83
N TYR A 225 -2.19 10.72 25.75
CA TYR A 225 -3.06 10.75 24.57
C TYR A 225 -4.01 11.94 24.55
N ALA A 226 -3.77 13.00 25.34
CA ALA A 226 -4.62 14.19 25.35
C ALA A 226 -4.79 14.80 23.94
N LYS A 227 -3.67 14.97 23.19
CA LYS A 227 -3.72 15.47 21.82
C LYS A 227 -4.46 14.53 20.87
N TRP A 228 -4.25 13.21 20.98
CA TRP A 228 -4.96 12.22 20.17
C TRP A 228 -6.48 12.27 20.43
N LYS A 229 -6.90 12.37 21.69
CA LYS A 229 -8.31 12.52 22.07
C LYS A 229 -8.91 13.80 21.49
N SER A 230 -8.19 14.93 21.56
CA SER A 230 -8.62 16.19 20.95
C SER A 230 -8.75 16.08 19.43
N PHE A 231 -7.77 15.46 18.76
CA PHE A 231 -7.82 15.21 17.31
C PHE A 231 -9.05 14.39 16.93
N ARG A 232 -9.29 13.25 17.61
CA ARG A 232 -10.47 12.41 17.35
C ARG A 232 -11.80 13.11 17.64
N ALA A 233 -11.82 14.11 18.51
CA ALA A 233 -13.01 14.92 18.81
C ALA A 233 -13.26 16.02 17.75
N SER A 234 -12.24 16.36 16.96
CA SER A 234 -12.35 17.31 15.84
C SER A 234 -13.28 16.79 14.75
N GLU A 235 -13.95 17.69 14.04
CA GLU A 235 -14.87 17.30 12.96
C GLU A 235 -14.13 16.86 11.70
N ASP A 236 -12.95 17.43 11.43
CA ASP A 236 -12.14 17.15 10.23
C ASP A 236 -11.44 15.79 10.31
N SER A 237 -11.26 15.23 11.51
CA SER A 237 -10.69 13.88 11.71
C SER A 237 -11.48 12.76 11.03
N ARG A 238 -12.72 13.02 10.59
CA ARG A 238 -13.54 12.09 9.80
C ARG A 238 -12.98 11.81 8.41
N TYR A 239 -12.13 12.70 7.90
CA TYR A 239 -11.44 12.55 6.63
C TYR A 239 -10.09 11.83 6.77
N VAL A 240 -9.76 11.29 7.94
CA VAL A 240 -8.51 10.55 8.17
C VAL A 240 -8.79 9.10 8.51
N GLY A 241 -8.13 8.18 7.81
CA GLY A 241 -8.14 6.75 8.08
C GLY A 241 -6.73 6.22 8.36
N LEU A 242 -6.56 5.47 9.43
CA LEU A 242 -5.28 4.84 9.79
C LEU A 242 -5.40 3.32 9.75
N ALA A 243 -4.75 2.70 8.77
CA ALA A 243 -4.70 1.26 8.58
C ALA A 243 -3.60 0.61 9.41
N LEU A 244 -3.85 -0.63 9.85
CA LEU A 244 -2.89 -1.46 10.58
C LEU A 244 -3.28 -2.95 10.50
N PRO A 245 -2.37 -3.89 10.76
CA PRO A 245 -0.91 -3.71 10.88
C PRO A 245 -0.26 -3.63 9.49
N HIS A 246 1.07 -3.65 9.39
CA HIS A 246 1.76 -3.74 8.11
C HIS A 246 1.49 -5.07 7.39
N ILE A 247 1.66 -5.04 6.07
CA ILE A 247 1.52 -6.19 5.17
C ILE A 247 2.86 -6.59 4.58
N LEU A 248 3.01 -7.88 4.29
CA LEU A 248 4.20 -8.41 3.65
C LEU A 248 4.21 -8.01 2.16
N MET A 249 5.27 -7.32 1.72
CA MET A 249 5.36 -6.79 0.35
C MET A 249 6.03 -7.75 -0.64
N ARG A 250 6.84 -8.70 -0.17
CA ARG A 250 7.40 -9.77 -1.01
C ARG A 250 7.70 -11.03 -0.22
N LEU A 251 7.83 -12.14 -0.94
CA LEU A 251 8.44 -13.35 -0.43
C LEU A 251 9.96 -13.20 -0.29
N PRO A 252 10.58 -13.80 0.75
CA PRO A 252 12.03 -13.92 0.87
C PRO A 252 12.65 -14.58 -0.37
N TYR A 253 13.87 -14.17 -0.73
CA TYR A 253 14.63 -14.84 -1.78
C TYR A 253 15.25 -16.13 -1.24
N GLY A 254 15.29 -17.15 -2.08
CA GLY A 254 15.86 -18.45 -1.73
C GLY A 254 15.40 -19.52 -2.70
N LYS A 255 16.09 -20.66 -2.70
CA LYS A 255 15.82 -21.76 -3.62
C LYS A 255 14.41 -22.33 -3.51
N ASP A 256 13.87 -22.36 -2.29
CA ASP A 256 12.52 -22.89 -2.01
C ASP A 256 11.41 -21.87 -2.30
N ASN A 257 11.76 -20.58 -2.45
CA ASN A 257 10.84 -19.47 -2.64
C ASN A 257 11.07 -18.79 -4.00
N VAL A 258 11.67 -17.60 -4.00
CA VAL A 258 11.98 -16.83 -5.20
C VAL A 258 13.48 -16.95 -5.48
N SER A 259 13.83 -17.73 -6.50
CA SER A 259 15.21 -17.89 -6.95
C SER A 259 15.68 -16.67 -7.76
N VAL A 260 16.97 -16.35 -7.66
CA VAL A 260 17.64 -15.32 -8.45
C VAL A 260 18.49 -15.99 -9.54
N GLU A 261 18.49 -15.45 -10.76
CA GLU A 261 19.23 -16.04 -11.89
C GLU A 261 20.75 -15.81 -11.82
N ALA A 262 21.18 -14.73 -11.18
CA ALA A 262 22.58 -14.30 -11.18
C ALA A 262 23.49 -15.17 -10.31
N PHE A 263 23.01 -15.60 -9.14
CA PHE A 263 23.73 -16.46 -8.20
C PHE A 263 22.75 -17.11 -7.22
N ASN A 264 23.18 -18.14 -6.48
CA ASN A 264 22.32 -18.80 -5.49
C ASN A 264 22.18 -17.94 -4.24
N TYR A 265 21.32 -16.94 -4.31
CA TYR A 265 21.03 -16.05 -3.19
C TYR A 265 20.07 -16.72 -2.19
N GLU A 266 20.53 -16.84 -0.95
CA GLU A 266 19.71 -17.29 0.17
C GLU A 266 19.53 -16.15 1.19
N GLU A 267 18.30 -15.64 1.28
CA GLU A 267 17.97 -14.59 2.23
C GLU A 267 17.80 -15.19 3.63
N ALA A 268 18.47 -14.62 4.63
CA ALA A 268 18.52 -15.17 5.99
C ALA A 268 17.23 -14.92 6.81
N VAL A 269 16.09 -15.38 6.30
CA VAL A 269 14.75 -15.22 6.90
C VAL A 269 14.18 -16.59 7.28
N ASP A 270 14.15 -16.88 8.57
CA ASP A 270 13.74 -18.18 9.14
C ASP A 270 12.33 -18.15 9.77
N GLY A 271 11.62 -17.03 9.68
CA GLY A 271 10.30 -16.85 10.29
C GLY A 271 10.32 -16.36 11.74
N THR A 272 11.46 -16.44 12.44
CA THR A 272 11.60 -16.07 13.85
C THR A 272 11.68 -14.54 14.04
N ASP A 273 12.51 -13.89 13.23
CA ASP A 273 12.72 -12.44 13.28
C ASP A 273 11.80 -11.74 12.28
N HIS A 274 10.87 -10.95 12.80
CA HIS A 274 9.95 -10.17 11.99
C HIS A 274 10.64 -9.04 11.25
N SER A 275 11.73 -8.47 11.78
CA SER A 275 12.38 -7.29 11.19
C SER A 275 13.06 -7.57 9.85
N LYS A 276 13.40 -8.84 9.57
CA LYS A 276 14.03 -9.24 8.31
C LYS A 276 13.05 -9.32 7.14
N TYR A 277 11.75 -9.45 7.43
CA TYR A 277 10.73 -9.43 6.40
C TYR A 277 10.52 -8.00 5.88
N LEU A 278 10.20 -7.90 4.59
CA LEU A 278 9.87 -6.63 3.98
C LEU A 278 8.40 -6.27 4.22
N TRP A 279 8.17 -5.60 5.36
CA TRP A 279 6.87 -5.03 5.69
C TRP A 279 6.65 -3.73 4.94
N GLY A 280 5.40 -3.49 4.55
CA GLY A 280 4.98 -2.21 3.99
C GLY A 280 3.60 -1.79 4.45
N ASN A 281 3.25 -0.57 4.06
CA ASN A 281 2.10 0.13 4.58
C ASN A 281 0.77 -0.48 4.10
N ALA A 282 -0.12 -0.82 5.04
CA ALA A 282 -1.45 -1.33 4.72
C ALA A 282 -2.38 -0.31 4.05
N ALA A 283 -2.05 0.98 4.10
CA ALA A 283 -2.75 2.02 3.35
C ALA A 283 -2.71 1.76 1.83
N TYR A 284 -1.67 1.12 1.31
CA TYR A 284 -1.62 0.70 -0.09
C TYR A 284 -2.65 -0.39 -0.41
N ALA A 285 -2.86 -1.35 0.49
CA ALA A 285 -3.91 -2.36 0.34
C ALA A 285 -5.31 -1.75 0.38
N LEU A 286 -5.55 -0.81 1.30
CA LEU A 286 -6.81 -0.07 1.35
C LEU A 286 -7.01 0.77 0.07
N GLY A 287 -5.95 1.41 -0.40
CA GLY A 287 -5.93 2.13 -1.68
C GLY A 287 -6.29 1.23 -2.87
N ALA A 288 -5.77 0.01 -2.91
CA ALA A 288 -6.09 -0.96 -3.95
C ALA A 288 -7.56 -1.43 -3.89
N ARG A 289 -8.19 -1.47 -2.70
CA ARG A 289 -9.64 -1.73 -2.59
C ARG A 289 -10.48 -0.54 -3.06
N LEU A 290 -10.02 0.68 -2.83
CA LEU A 290 -10.69 1.88 -3.36
C LEU A 290 -10.69 1.93 -4.88
N THR A 291 -9.54 1.67 -5.50
CA THR A 291 -9.40 1.69 -6.97
C THR A 291 -10.20 0.56 -7.61
N ASP A 292 -10.19 -0.64 -7.03
CA ASP A 292 -11.01 -1.76 -7.46
C ASP A 292 -12.53 -1.48 -7.34
N ALA A 293 -12.97 -0.90 -6.22
CA ALA A 293 -14.37 -0.50 -6.04
C ALA A 293 -14.81 0.54 -7.09
N PHE A 294 -13.95 1.52 -7.39
CA PHE A 294 -14.22 2.50 -8.43
C PHE A 294 -14.27 1.87 -9.83
N ALA A 295 -13.35 0.97 -10.16
CA ALA A 295 -13.35 0.28 -11.44
C ALA A 295 -14.61 -0.56 -11.65
N LYS A 296 -15.07 -1.27 -10.61
CA LYS A 296 -16.25 -2.15 -10.69
C LYS A 296 -17.59 -1.42 -10.64
N TYR A 297 -17.68 -0.36 -9.83
CA TYR A 297 -18.97 0.28 -9.50
C TYR A 297 -19.05 1.76 -9.84
N GLY A 298 -17.94 2.41 -10.18
CA GLY A 298 -17.86 3.87 -10.33
C GLY A 298 -17.85 4.64 -9.01
N TRP A 299 -17.86 3.94 -7.86
CA TRP A 299 -17.94 4.51 -6.52
C TRP A 299 -17.02 3.79 -5.54
N CYS A 300 -16.49 4.53 -4.57
CA CYS A 300 -15.51 4.03 -3.61
C CYS A 300 -16.12 3.58 -2.27
N ALA A 301 -17.40 3.18 -2.25
CA ALA A 301 -18.10 2.78 -1.02
C ALA A 301 -17.96 1.29 -0.68
N ALA A 302 -17.70 0.44 -1.68
CA ALA A 302 -17.58 -1.00 -1.53
C ALA A 302 -16.13 -1.41 -1.18
N ILE A 303 -15.67 -1.05 0.02
CA ILE A 303 -14.28 -1.26 0.47
C ILE A 303 -14.17 -2.00 1.80
N ARG A 304 -15.27 -2.58 2.31
CA ARG A 304 -15.30 -3.28 3.59
C ARG A 304 -16.07 -4.59 3.53
N GLY A 305 -15.72 -5.53 4.40
CA GLY A 305 -16.27 -6.88 4.46
C GLY A 305 -15.74 -7.79 3.35
N VAL A 306 -15.77 -9.09 3.59
CA VAL A 306 -15.28 -10.12 2.64
C VAL A 306 -16.07 -10.04 1.32
N GLU A 307 -17.40 -10.04 1.41
CA GLU A 307 -18.28 -9.95 0.23
C GLU A 307 -18.56 -8.49 -0.21
N GLY A 308 -18.16 -7.52 0.60
CA GLY A 308 -18.43 -6.09 0.39
C GLY A 308 -17.28 -5.31 -0.26
N GLY A 309 -16.27 -6.01 -0.78
CA GLY A 309 -15.12 -5.41 -1.48
C GLY A 309 -13.91 -5.07 -0.60
N GLY A 310 -13.92 -5.48 0.67
CA GLY A 310 -12.80 -5.30 1.59
C GLY A 310 -11.78 -6.45 1.61
N LEU A 311 -12.02 -7.54 0.87
CA LEU A 311 -11.12 -8.69 0.75
C LEU A 311 -9.87 -8.28 -0.03
N VAL A 312 -8.68 -8.54 0.52
CA VAL A 312 -7.34 -8.36 -0.07
C VAL A 312 -6.76 -9.75 -0.35
N GLU A 313 -6.48 -10.04 -1.62
CA GLU A 313 -6.08 -11.37 -2.10
C GLU A 313 -4.62 -11.36 -2.59
N GLY A 314 -4.01 -12.55 -2.67
CA GLY A 314 -2.67 -12.71 -3.24
C GLY A 314 -1.55 -12.12 -2.39
N LEU A 315 -1.71 -12.08 -1.07
CA LEU A 315 -0.65 -11.66 -0.18
C LEU A 315 0.49 -12.70 -0.17
N PRO A 316 1.77 -12.27 -0.11
CA PRO A 316 2.89 -13.18 -0.01
C PRO A 316 2.76 -14.14 1.19
N ALA A 317 2.76 -15.45 0.90
CA ALA A 317 2.60 -16.52 1.88
C ALA A 317 3.91 -17.32 2.02
N HIS A 318 4.77 -16.92 2.98
CA HIS A 318 6.04 -17.62 3.22
C HIS A 318 5.85 -18.81 4.19
N THR A 319 6.17 -20.01 3.74
CA THR A 319 6.17 -21.21 4.58
C THR A 319 7.58 -21.53 5.06
N PHE A 320 7.75 -21.81 6.35
CA PHE A 320 9.02 -22.19 6.95
C PHE A 320 8.83 -23.40 7.87
N ARG A 321 9.92 -24.11 8.14
CA ARG A 321 9.92 -25.25 9.08
C ARG A 321 10.21 -24.74 10.48
N THR A 322 9.38 -25.13 11.44
CA THR A 322 9.60 -24.82 12.86
C THR A 322 10.64 -25.76 13.47
N ASP A 323 11.14 -25.43 14.66
CA ASP A 323 12.06 -26.28 15.42
C ASP A 323 11.48 -27.67 15.75
N GLU A 324 10.14 -27.77 15.78
CA GLU A 324 9.39 -29.01 16.02
C GLU A 324 9.23 -29.85 14.73
N GLY A 325 9.66 -29.33 13.58
CA GLY A 325 9.61 -30.00 12.27
C GLY A 325 8.32 -29.76 11.47
N ASP A 326 7.37 -29.01 12.03
CA ASP A 326 6.12 -28.67 11.36
C ASP A 326 6.31 -27.55 10.33
N VAL A 327 5.50 -27.57 9.26
CA VAL A 327 5.47 -26.48 8.27
C VAL A 327 4.49 -25.42 8.77
N ALA A 328 5.01 -24.25 9.11
CA ALA A 328 4.22 -23.10 9.51
C ALA A 328 4.17 -22.05 8.41
N LEU A 329 2.99 -21.43 8.23
CA LEU A 329 2.81 -20.28 7.38
C LEU A 329 3.09 -19.00 8.18
N LYS A 330 4.02 -18.17 7.71
CA LYS A 330 4.18 -16.81 8.22
C LYS A 330 2.93 -16.00 7.88
N CYS A 331 2.37 -15.35 8.90
CA CYS A 331 1.23 -14.46 8.73
C CYS A 331 1.60 -13.32 7.74
N PRO A 332 0.86 -13.13 6.63
CA PRO A 332 1.11 -12.05 5.67
C PRO A 332 0.83 -10.65 6.23
N THR A 333 0.08 -10.55 7.33
CA THR A 333 0.03 -9.37 8.21
C THR A 333 0.94 -9.61 9.41
N GLU A 334 1.54 -8.57 10.00
CA GLU A 334 2.50 -8.77 11.12
C GLU A 334 1.95 -9.64 12.28
N ILE A 335 0.64 -9.59 12.49
CA ILE A 335 -0.07 -10.41 13.45
C ILE A 335 -1.46 -10.78 12.91
N ALA A 336 -1.97 -11.94 13.34
CA ALA A 336 -3.36 -12.32 13.15
C ALA A 336 -4.26 -11.59 14.17
N VAL A 337 -5.15 -10.73 13.68
CA VAL A 337 -6.09 -9.96 14.52
C VAL A 337 -7.36 -10.78 14.73
N THR A 338 -7.74 -11.01 15.98
CA THR A 338 -9.02 -11.70 16.30
C THR A 338 -10.21 -10.74 16.14
N ASP A 339 -11.41 -11.25 15.89
CA ASP A 339 -12.66 -10.46 15.76
C ASP A 339 -12.88 -9.47 16.91
N ARG A 340 -12.61 -9.89 18.15
CA ARG A 340 -12.72 -9.00 19.31
C ARG A 340 -11.76 -7.81 19.22
N ARG A 341 -10.52 -8.04 18.79
CA ARG A 341 -9.50 -7.00 18.62
C ARG A 341 -9.80 -6.09 17.45
N GLU A 342 -10.28 -6.67 16.35
CA GLU A 342 -10.78 -5.92 15.20
C GLU A 342 -11.81 -4.88 15.66
N LYS A 343 -12.83 -5.31 16.42
CA LYS A 343 -13.86 -4.41 16.94
C LYS A 343 -13.29 -3.36 17.91
N GLU A 344 -12.44 -3.78 18.85
CA GLU A 344 -11.80 -2.86 19.81
C GLU A 344 -10.97 -1.78 19.07
N LEU A 345 -10.26 -2.14 18.00
CA LEU A 345 -9.48 -1.21 17.18
C LEU A 345 -10.38 -0.29 16.33
N ALA A 346 -11.44 -0.84 15.74
CA ALA A 346 -12.43 -0.08 14.97
C ALA A 346 -13.12 0.98 15.85
N ASP A 347 -13.51 0.64 17.08
CA ASP A 347 -14.08 1.58 18.06
C ASP A 347 -13.08 2.69 18.44
N GLN A 348 -11.77 2.43 18.34
CA GLN A 348 -10.71 3.42 18.52
C GLN A 348 -10.35 4.22 17.25
N GLY A 349 -11.08 4.02 16.14
CA GLY A 349 -10.91 4.79 14.91
C GLY A 349 -9.74 4.33 14.03
N PHE A 350 -9.44 3.04 14.07
CA PHE A 350 -8.46 2.39 13.19
C PHE A 350 -9.15 1.52 12.14
N ILE A 351 -8.38 1.16 11.10
CA ILE A 351 -8.79 0.30 9.99
C ILE A 351 -7.96 -0.99 10.05
N PRO A 352 -8.38 -1.97 10.85
CA PRO A 352 -7.66 -3.24 10.98
C PRO A 352 -7.79 -4.10 9.72
N LEU A 353 -6.66 -4.58 9.22
CA LEU A 353 -6.59 -5.64 8.21
C LEU A 353 -6.49 -7.00 8.92
N VAL A 354 -7.50 -7.83 8.74
CA VAL A 354 -7.59 -9.14 9.40
C VAL A 354 -7.19 -10.23 8.42
N HIS A 355 -6.07 -10.91 8.69
CA HIS A 355 -5.65 -12.08 7.93
C HIS A 355 -6.57 -13.28 8.15
N CYS A 356 -6.92 -13.99 7.07
CA CYS A 356 -7.63 -15.25 7.18
C CYS A 356 -6.64 -16.40 7.41
N LYS A 357 -6.72 -17.01 8.61
CA LYS A 357 -5.81 -18.04 9.08
C LYS A 357 -5.64 -19.18 8.05
N GLY A 358 -4.39 -19.46 7.69
CA GLY A 358 -4.04 -20.57 6.78
C GLY A 358 -4.24 -20.27 5.30
N SER A 359 -4.57 -19.03 4.94
CA SER A 359 -4.72 -18.60 3.54
C SER A 359 -3.78 -17.44 3.20
N ASP A 360 -3.81 -17.01 1.95
CA ASP A 360 -3.06 -15.88 1.39
C ASP A 360 -3.91 -14.60 1.25
N TYR A 361 -5.09 -14.55 1.88
CA TYR A 361 -5.96 -13.38 1.85
C TYR A 361 -6.23 -12.80 3.25
N ALA A 362 -6.58 -11.52 3.25
CA ALA A 362 -6.96 -10.75 4.43
C ALA A 362 -8.18 -9.88 4.10
N ALA A 363 -8.88 -9.33 5.09
CA ALA A 363 -10.03 -8.48 4.83
C ALA A 363 -10.10 -7.28 5.79
N PHE A 364 -10.53 -6.14 5.26
CA PHE A 364 -10.96 -5.00 6.05
C PHE A 364 -12.43 -5.18 6.43
N PHE A 365 -12.73 -5.58 7.66
CA PHE A 365 -14.12 -5.72 8.12
C PHE A 365 -14.74 -4.37 8.47
N SER A 366 -13.96 -3.52 9.14
CA SER A 366 -14.33 -2.16 9.51
C SER A 366 -13.38 -1.14 8.89
N VAL A 367 -13.96 -0.12 8.24
CA VAL A 367 -13.20 1.01 7.68
C VAL A 367 -13.68 2.30 8.35
N GLN A 368 -13.25 2.47 9.60
CA GLN A 368 -13.58 3.63 10.42
C GLN A 368 -12.58 4.77 10.18
N SER A 369 -13.07 6.00 10.22
CA SER A 369 -12.20 7.16 10.33
C SER A 369 -11.67 7.30 11.76
N CYS A 370 -10.68 8.16 11.97
CA CYS A 370 -10.17 8.46 13.30
C CYS A 370 -11.21 9.18 14.19
N GLN A 371 -12.26 9.76 13.62
CA GLN A 371 -13.26 10.51 14.37
C GLN A 371 -13.94 9.63 15.42
N LYS A 372 -14.07 10.17 16.63
CA LYS A 372 -14.94 9.62 17.67
C LYS A 372 -16.35 10.22 17.52
N PRO A 373 -17.39 9.44 17.18
CA PRO A 373 -18.75 9.96 17.06
C PRO A 373 -19.21 10.63 18.37
N LYS A 374 -19.70 11.87 18.25
CA LYS A 374 -20.33 12.59 19.37
C LYS A 374 -21.62 11.86 19.78
N LYS A 375 -21.88 11.79 21.09
CA LYS A 375 -23.13 11.26 21.63
C LYS A 375 -24.12 12.41 21.83
N TYR A 376 -25.36 12.18 21.41
CA TYR A 376 -26.48 13.09 21.49
C TYR A 376 -27.65 12.42 22.23
N ASP A 377 -28.60 13.22 22.69
CA ASP A 377 -29.80 12.70 23.38
C ASP A 377 -30.73 11.93 22.44
N LYS A 378 -30.79 12.33 21.17
CA LYS A 378 -31.68 11.72 20.16
C LYS A 378 -30.99 10.55 19.45
N ALA A 379 -31.69 9.41 19.39
CA ALA A 379 -31.21 8.22 18.67
C ALA A 379 -30.88 8.50 17.19
N ALA A 380 -31.71 9.29 16.50
CA ALA A 380 -31.46 9.68 15.11
C ALA A 380 -30.16 10.50 14.93
N ALA A 381 -29.85 11.40 15.87
CA ALA A 381 -28.61 12.17 15.83
C ALA A 381 -27.39 11.27 16.08
N ASN A 382 -27.50 10.30 16.99
CA ASN A 382 -26.47 9.28 17.21
C ASN A 382 -26.23 8.41 15.97
N ALA A 383 -27.28 8.03 15.25
CA ALA A 383 -27.15 7.27 14.00
C ALA A 383 -26.38 8.09 12.95
N ASN A 384 -26.74 9.36 12.76
CA ASN A 384 -26.06 10.26 11.81
C ASN A 384 -24.59 10.49 12.18
N ALA A 385 -24.29 10.65 13.47
CA ALA A 385 -22.92 10.81 13.97
C ALA A 385 -22.06 9.56 13.71
N ARG A 386 -22.64 8.36 13.86
CA ARG A 386 -21.96 7.09 13.55
C ARG A 386 -21.71 6.93 12.05
N LEU A 387 -22.70 7.20 11.21
CA LEU A 387 -22.53 7.16 9.74
C LEU A 387 -21.42 8.11 9.28
N SER A 388 -21.34 9.29 9.90
CA SER A 388 -20.33 10.30 9.58
C SER A 388 -18.89 9.89 9.92
N ALA A 389 -18.69 8.91 10.80
CA ALA A 389 -17.36 8.42 11.16
C ALA A 389 -16.91 7.23 10.31
N GLN A 390 -17.76 6.70 9.43
CA GLN A 390 -17.41 5.58 8.54
C GLN A 390 -16.93 6.12 7.20
N LEU A 391 -15.70 5.75 6.82
CA LEU A 391 -15.08 6.24 5.58
C LEU A 391 -15.82 5.85 4.30
N PRO A 392 -16.43 4.65 4.16
CA PRO A 392 -17.20 4.32 2.96
C PRO A 392 -18.28 5.35 2.62
N TYR A 393 -18.98 5.88 3.63
CA TYR A 393 -19.99 6.91 3.42
C TYR A 393 -19.37 8.27 3.15
N ILE A 394 -18.28 8.63 3.84
CA ILE A 394 -17.54 9.87 3.54
C ILE A 394 -17.02 9.87 2.10
N MET A 395 -16.49 8.76 1.61
CA MET A 395 -16.04 8.62 0.21
C MET A 395 -17.18 8.86 -0.79
N ALA A 396 -18.36 8.26 -0.55
CA ALA A 396 -19.53 8.49 -1.38
C ALA A 396 -19.97 9.97 -1.35
N MET A 397 -20.04 10.56 -0.16
CA MET A 397 -20.42 11.96 0.04
C MET A 397 -19.44 12.94 -0.61
N SER A 398 -18.14 12.68 -0.46
CA SER A 398 -17.06 13.42 -1.12
C SER A 398 -17.24 13.46 -2.62
N ARG A 399 -17.55 12.32 -3.23
CA ARG A 399 -17.76 12.23 -4.66
C ARG A 399 -18.99 13.02 -5.14
N PHE A 400 -20.08 13.03 -4.36
CA PHE A 400 -21.22 13.91 -4.63
C PHE A 400 -20.83 15.39 -4.53
N ALA A 401 -20.00 15.77 -3.55
CA ALA A 401 -19.50 17.14 -3.44
C ALA A 401 -18.66 17.53 -4.67
N HIS A 402 -17.81 16.63 -5.17
CA HIS A 402 -17.04 16.83 -6.41
C HIS A 402 -17.96 17.06 -7.62
N TYR A 403 -18.96 16.20 -7.82
CA TYR A 403 -19.92 16.38 -8.91
C TYR A 403 -20.73 17.67 -8.80
N LEU A 404 -21.31 17.95 -7.63
CA LEU A 404 -22.10 19.15 -7.39
C LEU A 404 -21.28 20.42 -7.64
N LYS A 405 -20.02 20.44 -7.21
CA LYS A 405 -19.11 21.56 -7.44
C LYS A 405 -18.87 21.78 -8.94
N ALA A 406 -18.51 20.73 -9.68
CA ALA A 406 -18.23 20.83 -11.11
C ALA A 406 -19.47 21.25 -11.90
N MET A 407 -20.60 20.55 -11.71
CA MET A 407 -21.84 20.85 -12.44
C MET A 407 -22.37 22.25 -12.16
N MET A 408 -22.40 22.69 -10.90
CA MET A 408 -22.95 24.00 -10.57
C MET A 408 -22.03 25.13 -11.00
N ARG A 409 -20.70 24.90 -11.05
CA ARG A 409 -19.74 25.85 -11.62
C ARG A 409 -20.03 26.10 -13.10
N ASP A 410 -20.33 25.08 -13.87
CA ASP A 410 -20.68 25.19 -15.30
C ASP A 410 -22.01 25.92 -15.55
N LYS A 411 -22.91 25.92 -14.55
CA LYS A 411 -24.21 26.60 -14.62
C LYS A 411 -24.16 28.08 -14.21
N ILE A 412 -23.04 28.56 -13.67
CA ILE A 412 -22.88 29.98 -13.30
C ILE A 412 -23.04 30.86 -14.55
N GLY A 413 -23.92 31.86 -14.48
CA GLY A 413 -24.24 32.76 -15.59
C GLY A 413 -25.46 32.34 -16.43
N SER A 414 -26.05 31.17 -16.16
CA SER A 414 -27.32 30.75 -16.77
C SER A 414 -28.54 31.42 -16.11
N PHE A 415 -29.61 31.61 -16.87
CA PHE A 415 -30.90 32.08 -16.35
C PHE A 415 -31.62 30.95 -15.61
N MET A 416 -31.26 30.74 -14.34
CA MET A 416 -31.80 29.66 -13.51
C MET A 416 -32.45 30.24 -12.26
N SER A 417 -33.76 30.05 -12.11
CA SER A 417 -34.48 30.42 -10.87
C SER A 417 -34.15 29.45 -9.73
N ARG A 418 -34.45 29.82 -8.48
CA ARG A 418 -34.35 28.93 -7.31
C ARG A 418 -35.08 27.60 -7.54
N SER A 419 -36.30 27.64 -8.07
CA SER A 419 -37.11 26.44 -8.36
C SER A 419 -36.50 25.58 -9.45
N ASP A 420 -35.92 26.19 -10.48
CA ASP A 420 -35.29 25.45 -11.57
C ASP A 420 -33.97 24.79 -11.11
N CYS A 421 -33.19 25.49 -10.28
CA CYS A 421 -32.00 24.94 -9.64
C CYS A 421 -32.35 23.73 -8.77
N GLN A 422 -33.37 23.85 -7.92
CA GLN A 422 -33.83 22.73 -7.10
C GLN A 422 -34.31 21.54 -7.95
N ARG A 423 -35.08 21.78 -9.01
CA ARG A 423 -35.55 20.73 -9.91
C ARG A 423 -34.38 20.03 -10.61
N PHE A 424 -33.44 20.79 -11.14
CA PHE A 424 -32.26 20.28 -11.84
C PHE A 424 -31.43 19.37 -10.93
N LEU A 425 -31.11 19.84 -9.72
CA LEU A 425 -30.30 19.08 -8.75
C LEU A 425 -31.01 17.79 -8.31
N ASN A 426 -32.31 17.83 -8.06
CA ASN A 426 -33.08 16.64 -7.68
C ASN A 426 -33.24 15.64 -8.83
N GLN A 427 -33.40 16.10 -10.07
CA GLN A 427 -33.43 15.22 -11.25
C GLN A 427 -32.09 14.52 -11.48
N TRP A 428 -30.98 15.22 -11.26
CA TRP A 428 -29.66 14.63 -11.37
C TRP A 428 -29.40 13.61 -10.25
N ILE A 429 -29.61 13.97 -8.98
CA ILE A 429 -29.29 13.07 -7.87
C ILE A 429 -30.13 11.79 -7.89
N ALA A 430 -31.37 11.85 -8.42
CA ALA A 430 -32.25 10.70 -8.56
C ALA A 430 -31.66 9.57 -9.43
N GLN A 431 -30.71 9.87 -10.31
CA GLN A 431 -30.02 8.86 -11.13
C GLN A 431 -29.13 7.93 -10.29
N TYR A 432 -28.78 8.33 -9.06
CA TYR A 432 -27.92 7.58 -8.15
C TYR A 432 -28.69 6.96 -6.98
N VAL A 433 -30.02 6.98 -7.04
CA VAL A 433 -30.91 6.49 -5.98
C VAL A 433 -31.48 5.12 -6.34
N CYS A 434 -31.29 4.13 -5.46
CA CYS A 434 -31.92 2.82 -5.57
C CYS A 434 -33.03 2.65 -4.51
N ALA A 435 -34.28 2.79 -4.97
CA ALA A 435 -35.48 2.65 -4.12
C ALA A 435 -35.90 1.18 -3.87
N ASP A 436 -35.21 0.20 -4.42
CA ASP A 436 -35.46 -1.22 -4.13
C ASP A 436 -34.54 -1.72 -3.01
N ASP A 437 -35.13 -2.15 -1.88
CA ASP A 437 -34.36 -2.71 -0.76
C ASP A 437 -33.82 -4.11 -1.07
N ASN A 438 -34.41 -4.82 -2.02
CA ASN A 438 -34.01 -6.16 -2.42
C ASN A 438 -32.97 -6.15 -3.55
N ALA A 439 -32.52 -4.98 -3.99
CA ALA A 439 -31.47 -4.85 -4.98
C ALA A 439 -30.18 -5.58 -4.52
N THR A 440 -29.46 -6.14 -5.49
CA THR A 440 -28.21 -6.86 -5.25
C THR A 440 -27.13 -5.92 -4.72
N GLN A 441 -26.10 -6.48 -4.07
CA GLN A 441 -24.96 -5.72 -3.54
C GLN A 441 -24.29 -4.87 -4.64
N SER A 442 -24.12 -5.43 -5.84
CA SER A 442 -23.53 -4.75 -6.99
C SER A 442 -24.35 -3.52 -7.41
N VAL A 443 -25.68 -3.64 -7.50
CA VAL A 443 -26.56 -2.51 -7.85
C VAL A 443 -26.52 -1.43 -6.76
N LYS A 444 -26.56 -1.82 -5.48
CA LYS A 444 -26.45 -0.88 -4.35
C LYS A 444 -25.07 -0.18 -4.29
N ALA A 445 -24.02 -0.82 -4.79
CA ALA A 445 -22.69 -0.22 -4.88
C ALA A 445 -22.58 0.79 -6.05
N GLN A 446 -23.26 0.53 -7.17
CA GLN A 446 -23.35 1.46 -8.32
C GLN A 446 -24.26 2.66 -8.05
N LEU A 447 -25.31 2.45 -7.24
CA LEU A 447 -26.29 3.45 -6.82
C LEU A 447 -26.21 3.61 -5.30
N PRO A 448 -25.25 4.41 -4.79
CA PRO A 448 -24.90 4.40 -3.36
C PRO A 448 -25.99 4.98 -2.44
N LEU A 449 -27.01 5.65 -2.99
CA LEU A 449 -28.04 6.33 -2.21
C LEU A 449 -29.34 5.52 -2.20
N ARG A 450 -29.90 5.39 -1.00
CA ARG A 450 -31.26 4.87 -0.81
C ARG A 450 -32.32 5.95 -1.08
N GLU A 451 -32.07 7.15 -0.57
CA GLU A 451 -32.96 8.31 -0.69
C GLU A 451 -32.10 9.58 -0.78
N ALA A 452 -32.57 10.57 -1.53
CA ALA A 452 -31.90 11.85 -1.66
C ALA A 452 -32.91 12.99 -1.82
N ASN A 453 -32.64 14.13 -1.19
CA ASN A 453 -33.42 15.35 -1.39
C ASN A 453 -32.49 16.57 -1.31
N ILE A 454 -32.60 17.49 -2.26
CA ILE A 454 -31.82 18.74 -2.28
C ILE A 454 -32.78 19.92 -2.16
N GLU A 455 -32.61 20.72 -1.12
CA GLU A 455 -33.40 21.92 -0.86
C GLU A 455 -32.60 23.17 -1.22
N VAL A 456 -33.20 24.08 -2.01
CA VAL A 456 -32.54 25.32 -2.44
C VAL A 456 -33.29 26.53 -1.91
N SER A 457 -32.56 27.37 -1.19
CA SER A 457 -33.04 28.64 -0.61
C SER A 457 -32.26 29.82 -1.18
N GLU A 458 -32.92 30.97 -1.32
CA GLU A 458 -32.26 32.22 -1.71
C GLU A 458 -31.54 32.87 -0.54
N VAL A 459 -30.40 33.49 -0.81
CA VAL A 459 -29.68 34.27 0.20
C VAL A 459 -30.23 35.68 0.24
N ALA A 460 -30.84 36.06 1.37
CA ALA A 460 -31.41 37.38 1.56
C ALA A 460 -30.39 38.50 1.25
N GLY A 461 -30.80 39.49 0.47
CA GLY A 461 -29.96 40.61 0.06
C GLY A 461 -28.96 40.32 -1.06
N LYS A 462 -28.93 39.09 -1.62
CA LYS A 462 -28.05 38.73 -2.73
C LYS A 462 -28.82 37.99 -3.85
N PRO A 463 -29.48 38.71 -4.77
CA PRO A 463 -30.17 38.11 -5.91
C PRO A 463 -29.23 37.22 -6.74
N GLY A 464 -29.72 36.03 -7.14
CA GLY A 464 -28.94 35.05 -7.90
C GLY A 464 -27.97 34.21 -7.06
N VAL A 465 -27.90 34.41 -5.74
CA VAL A 465 -27.12 33.58 -4.83
C VAL A 465 -28.05 32.62 -4.10
N TYR A 466 -27.78 31.32 -4.26
CA TYR A 466 -28.55 30.25 -3.64
C TYR A 466 -27.71 29.46 -2.65
N LYS A 467 -28.37 28.98 -1.59
CA LYS A 467 -27.84 27.99 -0.66
C LYS A 467 -28.58 26.68 -0.89
N ALA A 468 -27.84 25.62 -1.18
CA ALA A 468 -28.38 24.28 -1.32
C ALA A 468 -28.02 23.44 -0.08
N VAL A 469 -28.97 22.65 0.42
CA VAL A 469 -28.75 21.64 1.46
C VAL A 469 -29.15 20.29 0.88
N ALA A 470 -28.18 19.38 0.75
CA ALA A 470 -28.40 18.03 0.25
C ALA A 470 -28.52 17.05 1.42
N PHE A 471 -29.67 16.39 1.52
CA PHE A 471 -29.92 15.28 2.43
C PHE A 471 -29.73 13.99 1.66
N LEU A 472 -28.64 13.27 1.95
CA LEU A 472 -28.27 12.05 1.25
C LEU A 472 -28.29 10.88 2.24
N ARG A 473 -29.13 9.88 1.98
CA ARG A 473 -29.24 8.67 2.81
C ARG A 473 -28.62 7.50 2.06
N PRO A 474 -27.49 6.94 2.52
CA PRO A 474 -26.85 5.80 1.87
C PRO A 474 -27.58 4.48 2.17
N HIS A 475 -27.25 3.44 1.42
CA HIS A 475 -27.56 2.07 1.83
C HIS A 475 -26.75 1.67 3.07
N PHE A 476 -27.40 1.09 4.07
CA PHE A 476 -26.70 0.61 5.26
C PHE A 476 -26.02 -0.73 4.98
N GLN A 477 -24.76 -0.82 5.38
CA GLN A 477 -24.00 -2.07 5.40
C GLN A 477 -24.16 -2.75 6.77
N LEU A 478 -24.12 -4.08 6.79
CA LEU A 478 -24.17 -4.86 8.03
C LEU A 478 -22.92 -4.58 8.86
N ASP A 479 -23.11 -4.14 10.10
CA ASP A 479 -22.01 -3.76 11.00
C ASP A 479 -21.82 -4.77 12.14
N GLU A 480 -22.91 -5.17 12.81
CA GLU A 480 -22.89 -6.12 13.92
C GLU A 480 -24.17 -6.96 13.95
N LEU A 481 -24.03 -8.24 14.29
CA LEU A 481 -25.13 -9.14 14.57
C LEU A 481 -24.88 -9.86 15.90
N SER A 482 -25.75 -9.67 16.88
CA SER A 482 -25.72 -10.46 18.13
C SER A 482 -26.76 -11.57 18.06
N VAL A 483 -26.30 -12.82 18.10
CA VAL A 483 -27.17 -14.00 18.06
C VAL A 483 -27.27 -14.59 19.47
N SER A 484 -28.49 -14.66 20.02
CA SER A 484 -28.77 -15.41 21.25
C SER A 484 -29.53 -16.69 20.92
N LEU A 485 -28.89 -17.84 21.12
CA LEU A 485 -29.54 -19.14 20.94
C LEU A 485 -30.27 -19.53 22.22
N ARG A 486 -31.56 -19.85 22.13
CA ARG A 486 -32.38 -20.33 23.25
C ARG A 486 -32.96 -21.69 22.90
N LEU A 487 -32.64 -22.69 23.70
CA LEU A 487 -33.30 -24.00 23.61
C LEU A 487 -34.67 -23.89 24.28
N VAL A 488 -35.74 -24.13 23.53
CA VAL A 488 -37.11 -24.02 24.01
C VAL A 488 -37.86 -25.30 23.66
N ALA A 489 -38.70 -25.78 24.58
CA ALA A 489 -39.51 -26.99 24.37
C ALA A 489 -40.65 -26.75 23.36
N GLU A 490 -41.19 -25.54 23.32
CA GLU A 490 -42.11 -25.06 22.30
C GLU A 490 -41.61 -23.70 21.79
N LEU A 491 -41.68 -23.50 20.47
CA LEU A 491 -41.25 -22.24 19.86
C LEU A 491 -42.15 -21.11 20.39
N PRO A 492 -41.57 -20.07 21.05
CA PRO A 492 -42.36 -18.93 21.48
C PRO A 492 -42.96 -18.23 20.25
N PRO A 493 -44.11 -17.55 20.41
CA PRO A 493 -44.68 -16.76 19.33
C PRO A 493 -43.64 -15.76 18.81
N PRO A 494 -43.62 -15.48 17.48
CA PRO A 494 -42.64 -14.59 16.88
C PRO A 494 -42.65 -13.23 17.59
N ALA A 495 -41.46 -12.76 17.97
CA ALA A 495 -41.29 -11.52 18.71
C ALA A 495 -41.65 -10.32 17.83
N GLY A 496 -42.90 -9.86 17.92
CA GLY A 496 -43.36 -8.53 17.50
C GLY A 496 -43.69 -8.37 16.00
N LYS A 497 -44.90 -7.85 15.74
CA LYS A 497 -45.25 -7.07 14.54
C LYS A 497 -44.91 -5.60 14.77
#